data_AF-A0A8S9JF38-F1
#
_entry.id   AF-A0A8S9JF38-F1
#
_cell.length_a   1.000
_cell.length_b   1.000
_cell.length_c   1.000
_cell.angle_alpha   90.00
_cell.angle_beta   90.00
_cell.angle_gamma   90.00
#
_symmetry.space_group_name_H-M   'P 1'
#
loop_
_entity.id
_entity.type
_entity.pdbx_description
1 polymer ?
#
loop_
_entity_poly.entity_id
_entity_poly.type
_entity_poly.pdbx_seq_one_letter_code
_entity_poly.pdbx_strand_id
1 'polypeptide(L)'
;MYSSNRVQVYLEDGRVGEMEICPPRESHQEDHVMKQRRVMEKVKMGIRISRFSQPSERCPPLAVLATVSSCGLCFKLEASPSPAQEQLSLLYSSCLRGNKTAVMSLGEEELHLVAMYAENINNDRPCFWAFTVAPGIYDSCLVMLNLRCLATFACASGETSHALTRRSISEEKILCI
;
A
#
# COMPACT_ATOMS: atom_id res chain seq x y z
N MET A 1 -25.83 -12.70 -1.63
CA MET A 1 -24.70 -13.50 -2.17
C MET A 1 -23.44 -13.04 -1.48
N TYR A 2 -22.90 -13.83 -0.55
CA TYR A 2 -21.62 -13.52 0.09
C TYR A 2 -20.52 -13.72 -0.96
N SER A 3 -20.14 -12.67 -1.66
CA SER A 3 -18.89 -12.69 -2.43
C SER A 3 -17.77 -12.77 -1.40
N SER A 4 -17.17 -13.93 -1.22
CA SER A 4 -16.02 -14.06 -0.32
C SER A 4 -14.93 -13.10 -0.78
N ASN A 5 -14.54 -12.16 0.07
CA ASN A 5 -13.43 -11.23 -0.20
C ASN A 5 -12.05 -11.90 -0.01
N ARG A 6 -12.00 -13.23 0.02
CA ARG A 6 -10.79 -14.00 0.26
C ARG A 6 -10.06 -14.22 -1.06
N VAL A 7 -8.77 -13.93 -1.08
CA VAL A 7 -7.89 -14.05 -2.23
C VAL A 7 -6.64 -14.82 -1.87
N GLN A 8 -6.19 -15.65 -2.80
CA GLN A 8 -4.96 -16.41 -2.64
C GLN A 8 -3.77 -15.56 -3.08
N VAL A 9 -2.67 -15.65 -2.33
CA VAL A 9 -1.41 -14.95 -2.59
C VAL A 9 -0.38 -15.96 -3.08
N TYR A 10 0.29 -15.62 -4.18
CA TYR A 10 1.30 -16.41 -4.85
C TYR A 10 2.59 -15.60 -4.98
N LEU A 11 3.74 -16.23 -4.75
CA LEU A 11 5.08 -15.68 -4.97
C LEU A 11 5.86 -16.67 -5.81
N GLU A 12 6.36 -16.25 -6.97
CA GLU A 12 7.17 -17.11 -7.87
C GLU A 12 6.56 -18.52 -8.09
N ASP A 13 5.24 -18.56 -8.32
CA ASP A 13 4.41 -19.77 -8.48
C ASP A 13 4.15 -20.63 -7.23
N GLY A 14 4.74 -20.29 -6.07
CA GLY A 14 4.42 -20.88 -4.78
C GLY A 14 3.20 -20.21 -4.11
N ARG A 15 2.23 -21.00 -3.65
CA ARG A 15 1.11 -20.49 -2.84
C ARG A 15 1.62 -20.08 -1.45
N VAL A 16 1.59 -18.78 -1.16
CA VAL A 16 2.07 -18.20 0.10
C VAL A 16 1.01 -18.26 1.20
N GLY A 17 -0.25 -18.01 0.84
CA GLY A 17 -1.32 -17.92 1.82
C GLY A 17 -2.63 -17.38 1.25
N GLU A 18 -3.53 -17.01 2.14
CA GLU A 18 -4.83 -16.45 1.80
C GLU A 18 -5.12 -15.22 2.66
N MET A 19 -5.59 -14.17 2.01
CA MET A 19 -5.87 -12.87 2.62
C MET A 19 -7.29 -12.44 2.29
N GLU A 20 -7.86 -11.60 3.15
CA GLU A 20 -9.16 -10.98 2.97
C GLU A 20 -9.00 -9.53 2.52
N ILE A 21 -9.73 -9.14 1.47
CA ILE A 21 -9.78 -7.78 0.95
C ILE A 21 -10.77 -6.95 1.78
N CYS A 22 -10.25 -5.91 2.41
CA CYS A 22 -11.02 -4.88 3.08
C CYS A 22 -11.06 -3.63 2.17
N PRO A 23 -12.20 -3.30 1.55
CA PRO A 23 -12.30 -2.12 0.70
C PRO A 23 -12.10 -0.83 1.51
N PRO A 24 -11.60 0.25 0.89
CA PRO A 24 -11.43 1.53 1.54
C PRO A 24 -12.80 2.15 1.86
N ARG A 25 -12.85 3.03 2.86
CA ARG A 25 -14.04 3.84 3.15
C ARG A 25 -14.22 4.83 2.01
N GLU A 26 -15.35 4.70 1.32
CA GLU A 26 -15.85 5.41 0.13
C GLU A 26 -14.99 6.57 -0.43
N SER A 27 -14.57 6.44 -1.69
CA SER A 27 -13.99 7.53 -2.48
C SER A 27 -15.09 8.24 -3.27
N HIS A 28 -15.21 9.57 -3.14
CA HIS A 28 -16.27 10.37 -3.77
C HIS A 28 -16.10 10.67 -5.27
N GLN A 29 -15.04 10.14 -5.92
CA GLN A 29 -14.74 10.43 -7.32
C GLN A 29 -15.01 9.22 -8.22
N GLU A 30 -15.97 9.33 -9.15
CA GLU A 30 -16.48 8.22 -9.97
C GLU A 30 -15.38 7.50 -10.79
N ASP A 31 -14.42 8.24 -11.33
CA ASP A 31 -13.28 7.67 -12.08
C ASP A 31 -12.41 6.76 -11.20
N HIS A 32 -12.17 7.16 -9.96
CA HIS A 32 -11.39 6.38 -8.99
C HIS A 32 -12.13 5.09 -8.61
N VAL A 33 -13.46 5.17 -8.42
CA VAL A 33 -14.30 4.02 -8.09
C VAL A 33 -14.27 2.98 -9.22
N MET A 34 -14.38 3.43 -10.48
CA MET A 34 -14.31 2.53 -11.64
C MET A 34 -12.95 1.85 -11.77
N LYS A 35 -11.87 2.61 -11.55
CA LYS A 35 -10.51 2.06 -11.59
C LYS A 35 -10.24 1.08 -10.45
N GLN A 36 -10.63 1.41 -9.22
CA GLN A 36 -10.56 0.50 -8.07
C GLN A 36 -11.33 -0.79 -8.32
N ARG A 37 -12.52 -0.72 -8.93
CA ARG A 37 -13.29 -1.91 -9.31
C ARG A 37 -12.49 -2.81 -10.26
N ARG A 38 -11.88 -2.24 -11.31
CA ARG A 38 -11.05 -3.02 -12.27
C ARG A 38 -9.86 -3.70 -11.58
N VAL A 39 -9.21 -2.99 -10.66
CA VAL A 39 -8.09 -3.54 -9.87
C VAL A 39 -8.59 -4.69 -9.00
N MET A 40 -9.70 -4.50 -8.29
CA MET A 40 -10.27 -5.51 -7.40
C MET A 40 -10.69 -6.78 -8.16
N GLU A 41 -11.25 -6.66 -9.36
CA GLU A 41 -11.55 -7.82 -10.21
C GLU A 41 -10.30 -8.62 -10.59
N LYS A 42 -9.17 -7.94 -10.90
CA LYS A 42 -7.90 -8.63 -11.15
C LYS A 42 -7.36 -9.31 -9.89
N VAL A 43 -7.46 -8.65 -8.74
CA VAL A 43 -6.97 -9.17 -7.45
C VAL A 43 -7.79 -10.38 -6.99
N LYS A 44 -9.09 -10.42 -7.29
CA LYS A 44 -9.96 -11.59 -7.03
C LYS A 44 -9.51 -12.85 -7.76
N MET A 45 -8.80 -12.73 -8.89
CA MET A 45 -8.21 -13.89 -9.57
C MET A 45 -7.01 -14.48 -8.82
N GLY A 46 -6.50 -13.78 -7.82
CA GLY A 46 -5.33 -14.14 -7.03
C GLY A 46 -4.23 -13.09 -7.15
N ILE A 47 -3.58 -12.81 -6.03
CA ILE A 47 -2.46 -11.87 -5.95
C ILE A 47 -1.20 -12.62 -6.36
N ARG A 48 -0.58 -12.21 -7.46
CA ARG A 48 0.66 -12.81 -7.97
C ARG A 48 1.80 -11.82 -7.83
N ILE A 49 2.60 -11.98 -6.79
CA ILE A 49 3.76 -11.14 -6.52
C ILE A 49 4.81 -11.47 -7.57
N SER A 50 5.11 -10.49 -8.42
CA SER A 50 6.07 -10.61 -9.51
C SER A 50 7.49 -10.30 -9.04
N ARG A 51 7.64 -9.31 -8.15
CA ARG A 51 8.94 -8.90 -7.59
C ARG A 51 8.77 -8.17 -6.25
N PHE A 52 9.88 -8.00 -5.54
CA PHE A 52 9.98 -7.01 -4.47
C PHE A 52 10.59 -5.72 -5.01
N SER A 53 10.06 -4.59 -4.56
CA SER A 53 10.61 -3.26 -4.86
C SER A 53 11.95 -3.02 -4.15
N GLN A 54 12.65 -1.97 -4.58
CA GLN A 54 13.84 -1.51 -3.88
C GLN A 54 13.49 -1.02 -2.47
N PRO A 55 14.37 -1.25 -1.48
CA PRO A 55 14.14 -0.79 -0.11
C PRO A 55 14.21 0.74 -0.06
N SER A 56 13.27 1.35 0.66
CA SER A 56 13.32 2.80 0.91
C SER A 56 14.15 3.13 2.15
N GLU A 57 15.18 3.95 1.97
CA GLU A 57 16.13 4.33 3.04
C GLU A 57 15.75 5.64 3.76
N ARG A 58 15.00 6.51 3.09
CA ARG A 58 14.74 7.89 3.56
C ARG A 58 13.35 8.09 4.16
N CYS A 59 12.37 7.33 3.69
CA CYS A 59 10.98 7.44 4.15
C CYS A 59 10.24 6.10 4.05
N PRO A 60 9.17 5.87 4.82
CA PRO A 60 8.36 4.66 4.68
C PRO A 60 7.75 4.56 3.28
N PRO A 61 7.64 3.35 2.68
CA PRO A 61 7.01 3.17 1.37
C PRO A 61 5.62 3.79 1.24
N LEU A 62 4.86 3.81 2.33
CA LEU A 62 3.55 4.44 2.43
C LEU A 62 3.57 5.93 2.05
N ALA A 63 4.59 6.68 2.49
CA ALA A 63 4.69 8.13 2.24
C ALA A 63 4.89 8.43 0.76
N VAL A 64 5.71 7.63 0.08
CA VAL A 64 5.93 7.74 -1.37
C VAL A 64 4.64 7.36 -2.11
N LEU A 65 4.09 6.18 -1.80
CA LEU A 65 2.93 5.65 -2.51
C LEU A 65 1.65 6.47 -2.31
N ALA A 66 1.44 7.07 -1.14
CA ALA A 66 0.33 7.98 -0.93
C ALA A 66 0.41 9.24 -1.83
N THR A 67 1.61 9.64 -2.23
CA THR A 67 1.84 10.83 -3.07
C THR A 67 1.75 10.52 -4.56
N VAL A 68 2.24 9.33 -4.98
CA VAL A 68 2.34 8.96 -6.40
C VAL A 68 1.24 7.99 -6.86
N SER A 69 0.41 7.49 -5.94
CA SER A 69 -0.72 6.64 -6.28
C SER A 69 -1.71 7.41 -7.14
N SER A 70 -2.07 6.80 -8.25
CA SER A 70 -3.04 7.36 -9.19
C SER A 70 -4.45 7.42 -8.60
N CYS A 71 -4.76 6.56 -7.62
CA CYS A 71 -6.09 6.46 -7.02
C CYS A 71 -6.11 6.44 -5.49
N GLY A 72 -5.00 6.76 -4.82
CA GLY A 72 -4.87 6.62 -3.37
C GLY A 72 -4.83 5.15 -2.91
N LEU A 73 -5.28 4.89 -1.68
CA LEU A 73 -5.39 3.54 -1.12
C LEU A 73 -6.51 2.76 -1.83
N CYS A 74 -6.15 1.65 -2.47
CA CYS A 74 -7.10 0.86 -3.25
C CYS A 74 -7.91 -0.09 -2.37
N PHE A 75 -7.26 -0.79 -1.44
CA PHE A 75 -7.85 -1.70 -0.45
C PHE A 75 -6.79 -2.12 0.56
N LYS A 76 -7.22 -2.64 1.70
CA LYS A 76 -6.38 -3.32 2.68
C LYS A 76 -6.52 -4.83 2.50
N LEU A 77 -5.47 -5.56 2.82
CA LEU A 77 -5.42 -7.02 2.83
C LEU A 77 -5.07 -7.47 4.24
N GLU A 78 -5.87 -8.38 4.79
CA GLU A 78 -5.63 -8.93 6.12
C GLU A 78 -5.51 -10.44 6.04
N ALA A 79 -4.49 -10.99 6.70
CA ALA A 79 -4.35 -12.43 6.83
C ALA A 79 -5.53 -13.04 7.61
N SER A 80 -6.05 -14.16 7.10
CA SER A 80 -7.05 -14.94 7.84
C SER A 80 -6.41 -15.60 9.07
N PRO A 81 -7.16 -15.87 10.17
CA PRO A 81 -6.62 -16.40 11.44
C PRO A 81 -6.06 -17.82 11.40
N SER A 82 -5.74 -18.37 10.23
CA SER A 82 -5.31 -19.75 10.10
C SER A 82 -3.81 -19.91 10.47
N PRO A 83 -3.44 -20.94 11.26
CA PRO A 83 -2.04 -21.21 11.63
C PRO A 83 -1.15 -21.66 10.46
N ALA A 84 -1.73 -21.96 9.28
CA ALA A 84 -1.02 -22.47 8.11
C ALA A 84 -0.41 -21.38 7.20
N GLN A 85 -0.09 -20.20 7.73
CA GLN A 85 0.35 -19.02 6.96
C GLN A 85 1.78 -18.59 7.26
N GLU A 86 2.66 -19.50 7.70
CA GLU A 86 4.07 -19.17 8.01
C GLU A 86 4.77 -18.44 6.86
N GLN A 87 4.57 -18.86 5.62
CA GLN A 87 5.16 -18.21 4.44
C GLN A 87 4.66 -16.77 4.25
N LEU A 88 3.39 -16.49 4.57
CA LEU A 88 2.83 -15.15 4.50
C LEU A 88 3.40 -14.25 5.60
N SER A 89 3.59 -14.80 6.81
CA SER A 89 4.25 -14.10 7.91
C SER A 89 5.72 -13.80 7.60
N LEU A 90 6.42 -14.72 6.93
CA LEU A 90 7.78 -14.48 6.44
C LEU A 90 7.81 -13.39 5.36
N LEU A 91 6.88 -13.40 4.42
CA LEU A 91 6.76 -12.36 3.40
C LEU A 91 6.49 -10.99 4.03
N TYR A 92 5.54 -10.94 4.97
CA TYR A 92 5.19 -9.73 5.72
C TYR A 92 6.37 -9.18 6.51
N SER A 93 7.03 -10.01 7.32
CA SER A 93 8.17 -9.58 8.11
C SER A 93 9.36 -9.14 7.24
N SER A 94 9.57 -9.78 6.09
CA SER A 94 10.58 -9.37 5.09
C SER A 94 10.29 -7.99 4.51
N CYS A 95 9.05 -7.74 4.08
CA CYS A 95 8.63 -6.42 3.57
C CYS A 95 8.74 -5.33 4.65
N LEU A 96 8.29 -5.63 5.86
CA LEU A 96 8.29 -4.70 6.98
C LEU A 96 9.70 -4.34 7.44
N ARG A 97 10.58 -5.33 7.66
CA ARG A 97 11.98 -5.10 8.07
C ARG A 97 12.82 -4.49 6.96
N GLY A 98 12.50 -4.82 5.71
CA GLY A 98 13.23 -4.35 4.54
C GLY A 98 12.81 -2.98 4.05
N ASN A 99 11.73 -2.38 4.58
CA ASN A 99 11.06 -1.23 3.96
C ASN A 99 10.82 -1.45 2.46
N LYS A 100 10.42 -2.66 2.10
CA LYS A 100 10.11 -3.07 0.73
C LYS A 100 8.62 -3.29 0.57
N THR A 101 8.16 -3.11 -0.65
CA THR A 101 6.80 -3.46 -1.07
C THR A 101 6.83 -4.66 -1.98
N ALA A 102 5.83 -5.52 -1.84
CA ALA A 102 5.61 -6.62 -2.78
C ALA A 102 4.82 -6.09 -3.98
N VAL A 103 5.31 -6.35 -5.18
CA VAL A 103 4.78 -5.76 -6.41
C VAL A 103 4.08 -6.83 -7.23
N MET A 104 2.84 -6.56 -7.63
CA MET A 104 2.06 -7.35 -8.59
C MET A 104 1.83 -6.53 -9.85
N SER A 105 2.13 -7.11 -11.00
CA SER A 105 1.90 -6.45 -12.30
C SER A 105 0.42 -6.53 -12.68
N LEU A 106 -0.21 -5.38 -12.96
CA LEU A 106 -1.60 -5.25 -13.38
C LEU A 106 -1.73 -4.87 -14.87
N GLY A 107 -0.79 -5.29 -15.71
CA GLY A 107 -0.75 -4.95 -17.13
C GLY A 107 -0.07 -3.60 -17.35
N GLU A 108 -0.86 -2.53 -17.42
CA GLU A 108 -0.34 -1.15 -17.62
C GLU A 108 0.05 -0.45 -16.30
N GLU A 109 -0.22 -1.09 -15.16
CA GLU A 109 0.05 -0.55 -13.84
C GLU A 109 0.71 -1.58 -12.93
N GLU A 110 1.26 -1.11 -11.82
CA GLU A 110 1.83 -1.93 -10.75
C GLU A 110 1.03 -1.73 -9.46
N LEU A 111 0.68 -2.85 -8.83
CA LEU A 111 0.09 -2.88 -7.50
C LEU A 111 1.20 -3.09 -6.48
N HIS A 112 1.40 -2.12 -5.61
CA HIS A 112 2.35 -2.18 -4.51
C HIS A 112 1.61 -2.53 -3.21
N LEU A 113 2.03 -3.63 -2.59
CA LEU A 113 1.55 -4.08 -1.29
C LEU A 113 2.55 -3.64 -0.21
N VAL A 114 2.12 -2.72 0.64
CA VAL A 114 2.91 -2.17 1.75
C VAL A 114 2.56 -2.92 3.02
N ALA A 115 3.53 -3.58 3.64
CA ALA A 115 3.33 -4.19 4.96
C ALA A 115 3.08 -3.11 6.00
N MET A 116 1.99 -3.22 6.75
CA MET A 116 1.58 -2.27 7.78
C MET A 116 1.26 -3.03 9.07
N TYR A 117 1.58 -2.45 10.21
CA TYR A 117 1.08 -2.95 11.50
C TYR A 117 -0.45 -2.80 11.53
N ALA A 118 -1.14 -3.85 11.96
CA ALA A 118 -2.57 -3.76 12.16
C ALA A 118 -2.88 -2.76 13.29
N GLU A 119 -3.88 -1.89 13.09
CA GLU A 119 -4.29 -0.88 14.09
C GLU A 119 -4.86 -1.51 15.38
N ASN A 120 -5.11 -2.83 15.39
CA ASN A 120 -5.62 -3.54 16.55
C ASN A 120 -4.48 -4.23 17.33
N ILE A 121 -4.21 -3.73 18.53
CA ILE A 121 -3.19 -4.18 19.50
C ILE A 121 -3.25 -5.69 19.79
N ASN A 122 -4.38 -6.35 19.56
CA ASN A 122 -4.56 -7.80 19.78
C ASN A 122 -4.39 -8.67 18.53
N ASN A 123 -4.03 -8.10 17.37
CA ASN A 123 -4.00 -8.82 16.11
C ASN A 123 -2.62 -8.71 15.47
N ASP A 124 -1.72 -9.63 15.82
CA ASP A 124 -0.38 -9.80 15.22
C ASP A 124 -0.44 -10.38 13.80
N ARG A 125 -1.50 -10.03 13.06
CA ARG A 125 -1.77 -10.59 11.73
C ARG A 125 -1.10 -9.74 10.66
N PRO A 126 -0.50 -10.39 9.65
CA PRO A 126 -0.03 -9.69 8.46
C PRO A 126 -1.11 -8.82 7.84
N CYS A 127 -0.87 -7.52 7.75
CA CYS A 127 -1.71 -6.56 7.04
C CYS A 127 -0.92 -5.89 5.93
N PHE A 128 -1.51 -5.81 4.74
CA PHE A 128 -0.94 -5.09 3.61
C PHE A 128 -1.89 -4.03 3.08
N TRP A 129 -1.35 -2.86 2.75
CA TRP A 129 -2.09 -1.79 2.10
C TRP A 129 -1.72 -1.75 0.62
N ALA A 130 -2.72 -1.75 -0.25
CA ALA A 130 -2.53 -1.86 -1.68
C ALA A 130 -2.66 -0.49 -2.37
N PHE A 131 -1.63 -0.12 -3.14
CA PHE A 131 -1.58 1.12 -3.91
C PHE A 131 -1.31 0.82 -5.39
N THR A 132 -1.94 1.59 -6.28
CA THR A 132 -1.75 1.45 -7.73
C THR A 132 -0.97 2.63 -8.29
N VAL A 133 0.14 2.30 -8.95
CA VAL A 133 1.06 3.27 -9.52
C VAL A 133 1.44 2.85 -10.94
N ALA A 134 1.86 3.81 -11.75
CA ALA A 134 2.43 3.49 -13.05
C ALA A 134 3.78 2.77 -12.86
N PRO A 135 4.15 1.84 -13.77
CA PRO A 135 5.34 1.02 -13.62
C PRO A 135 6.61 1.85 -13.47
N GLY A 136 7.45 1.50 -12.48
CA GLY A 136 8.74 2.15 -12.26
C GLY A 136 8.69 3.57 -11.64
N ILE A 137 7.52 4.15 -11.40
CA ILE A 137 7.41 5.44 -10.70
C ILE A 137 7.94 5.32 -9.27
N TYR A 138 7.57 4.26 -8.54
CA TYR A 138 8.05 4.04 -7.19
C TYR A 138 9.58 3.99 -7.12
N ASP A 139 10.20 3.16 -7.96
CA ASP A 139 11.66 3.00 -8.01
C ASP A 139 12.34 4.33 -8.43
N SER A 140 11.76 5.06 -9.39
CA SER A 140 12.25 6.39 -9.80
C SER A 140 12.19 7.42 -8.67
N CYS A 141 11.12 7.40 -7.87
CA CYS A 141 10.99 8.25 -6.70
C CYS A 141 12.04 7.94 -5.64
N LEU A 142 12.34 6.66 -5.40
CA LEU A 142 13.42 6.28 -4.47
C LEU A 142 14.78 6.77 -4.95
N VAL A 143 15.08 6.60 -6.24
CA VAL A 143 16.31 7.12 -6.85
C VAL A 143 16.40 8.64 -6.71
N MET A 144 15.29 9.37 -6.93
CA MET A 144 15.26 10.84 -6.79
C MET A 144 15.45 11.31 -5.34
N LEU A 145 14.85 10.61 -4.38
CA LEU A 145 15.03 10.87 -2.95
C LEU A 145 16.48 10.59 -2.51
N ASN A 146 17.13 9.60 -3.10
CA ASN A 146 18.52 9.22 -2.80
C ASN A 146 19.56 10.12 -3.51
N LEU A 147 19.29 10.56 -4.75
CA LEU A 147 20.22 11.34 -5.58
C LEU A 147 20.29 12.84 -5.24
N ARG A 148 19.60 13.32 -4.20
CA ARG A 148 19.45 14.74 -3.80
C ARG A 148 18.47 15.53 -4.67
N CYS A 149 17.19 15.47 -4.30
CA CYS A 149 16.33 16.65 -4.23
C CYS A 149 15.88 16.84 -2.77
N LEU A 150 16.81 17.27 -1.91
CA LEU A 150 16.59 17.60 -0.50
C LEU A 150 15.97 19.00 -0.35
N ALA A 151 14.97 19.32 -1.18
CA ALA A 151 14.37 20.65 -1.20
C ALA A 151 12.88 20.59 -1.58
N THR A 152 12.05 19.75 -0.94
CA THR A 152 10.60 20.05 -0.81
C THR A 152 9.78 19.18 0.14
N PHE A 153 10.22 17.99 0.59
CA PHE A 153 9.40 17.15 1.50
C PHE A 153 9.80 17.17 2.99
N ALA A 154 10.71 18.07 3.38
CA ALA A 154 10.98 18.41 4.77
C ALA A 154 10.37 19.77 5.14
N CYS A 155 9.06 19.94 4.91
CA CYS A 155 8.27 21.05 5.45
C CYS A 155 6.84 20.56 5.73
N ALA A 156 6.69 19.60 6.63
CA ALA A 156 5.40 19.30 7.24
C ALA A 156 5.57 18.78 8.68
N SER A 157 6.42 19.44 9.46
CA SER A 157 6.43 19.30 10.92
C SER A 157 7.25 20.43 11.57
N GLY A 158 6.56 21.44 12.12
CA GLY A 158 7.15 22.39 13.09
C GLY A 158 7.01 23.89 12.79
N GLU A 159 5.81 24.43 13.07
CA GLU A 159 5.53 25.73 13.70
C GLU A 159 5.90 27.11 13.08
N THR A 160 4.83 27.84 12.72
CA THR A 160 4.59 29.30 12.85
C THR A 160 5.40 30.33 12.03
N SER A 161 4.78 30.86 10.97
CA SER A 161 4.50 32.29 10.88
C SER A 161 3.39 32.59 9.86
N HIS A 162 2.66 33.66 10.15
CA HIS A 162 1.37 34.05 9.59
C HIS A 162 1.23 34.05 8.06
N ALA A 163 -0.02 33.79 7.64
CA ALA A 163 -0.70 34.23 6.43
C ALA A 163 -0.47 33.44 5.14
N LEU A 164 -1.32 32.44 4.90
CA LEU A 164 -2.08 32.38 3.65
C LEU A 164 -3.38 31.60 3.83
N THR A 165 -4.43 32.23 3.33
CA THR A 165 -5.82 32.10 3.75
C THR A 165 -6.56 31.06 2.90
N ARG A 166 -7.31 30.19 3.59
CA ARG A 166 -8.51 29.45 3.16
C ARG A 166 -8.40 28.50 1.96
N ARG A 167 -8.39 27.20 2.28
CA ARG A 167 -9.44 26.26 1.84
C ARG A 167 -9.51 25.07 2.80
N SER A 168 -10.50 25.11 3.68
CA SER A 168 -10.85 24.04 4.61
C SER A 168 -11.44 22.85 3.86
N ILE A 169 -10.73 21.73 3.88
CA ILE A 169 -11.35 20.41 3.90
C ILE A 169 -10.83 19.76 5.18
N SER A 170 -11.79 19.31 5.97
CA SER A 170 -11.75 18.84 7.34
C SER A 170 -10.87 17.61 7.55
N GLU A 171 -10.09 17.70 8.63
CA GLU A 171 -9.77 16.65 9.61
C GLU A 171 -10.03 15.19 9.22
N GLU A 172 -8.97 14.39 9.10
CA GLU A 172 -8.82 13.23 9.99
C GLU A 172 -7.33 12.86 10.12
N LYS A 173 -6.95 12.65 11.38
CA LYS A 173 -5.60 12.44 11.88
C LYS A 173 -4.97 11.18 11.29
N ILE A 174 -3.93 11.34 10.48
CA ILE A 174 -2.89 10.30 10.33
C ILE A 174 -1.82 10.64 11.35
N LEU A 175 -2.04 10.17 12.59
CA LEU A 175 -1.03 10.19 13.64
C LEU A 175 -0.03 9.07 13.33
N CYS A 176 1.14 9.45 12.83
CA CYS A 176 2.31 8.58 12.77
C CYS A 176 2.93 8.49 14.16
N ILE A 177 2.57 7.48 14.98
CA ILE A 177 3.43 6.76 15.94
C ILE A 177 2.85 5.36 16.15
#